data_AF-A0A5M9L0Y6-F1
#
_entry.id   AF-A0A5M9L0Y6-F1
#
_cell.length_a   1.000
_cell.length_b   1.000
_cell.length_c   1.000
_cell.angle_alpha   90.00
_cell.angle_beta   90.00
_cell.angle_gamma   90.00
#
_symmetry.space_group_name_H-M   'P 1'
#
loop_
_entity.id
_entity.type
_entity.pdbx_description
1 polymer ?
#
loop_
_entity_poly.entity_id
_entity_poly.type
_entity_poly.pdbx_seq_one_letter_code
_entity_poly.pdbx_strand_id
1 'polypeptide(L)' 'MSMITATTWVPRGFAAPFPSRYQFDEDEYERISKLANLQLEDAKEELEEAQASEKSKNGTSSKASKKDDECVRKKT' A
#
# COMPACT_ATOMS: atom_id res chain seq x y z
N MET A 1 4.10 -21.61 -56.87
CA MET A 1 3.86 -20.69 -55.74
C MET A 1 3.58 -21.52 -54.50
N SER A 2 4.57 -21.68 -53.61
CA SER A 2 4.33 -22.31 -52.31
C SER A 2 4.02 -21.21 -51.30
N MET A 3 2.77 -21.17 -50.78
CA MET A 3 2.43 -20.33 -49.64
C MET A 3 3.01 -20.98 -48.38
N ILE A 4 4.18 -20.50 -47.96
CA ILE A 4 4.72 -20.84 -46.65
C ILE A 4 3.91 -20.04 -45.63
N THR A 5 3.08 -20.73 -44.85
CA THR A 5 2.40 -20.15 -43.69
C THR A 5 3.45 -19.63 -42.71
N ALA A 6 3.65 -18.31 -42.67
CA ALA A 6 4.63 -17.68 -41.79
C ALA A 6 4.09 -17.62 -40.36
N THR A 7 4.53 -18.52 -39.49
CA THR A 7 4.42 -18.34 -38.03
C THR A 7 5.54 -17.39 -37.58
N THR A 8 5.19 -16.15 -37.24
CA THR A 8 6.13 -15.18 -36.68
C THR A 8 6.20 -15.33 -35.15
N TRP A 9 7.41 -15.28 -34.59
CA TRP A 9 7.59 -15.21 -33.15
C TRP A 9 7.23 -13.80 -32.67
N VAL A 10 6.23 -13.69 -31.79
CA VAL A 10 5.82 -12.41 -31.19
C VAL A 10 6.52 -12.27 -29.83
N PRO A 11 7.38 -11.24 -29.64
CA PRO A 11 7.98 -10.96 -28.34
C PRO A 11 6.93 -10.78 -27.25
N ARG A 12 7.19 -11.35 -26.08
CA ARG A 12 6.31 -11.19 -24.91
C ARG A 12 6.25 -9.70 -24.54
N GLY A 13 5.05 -9.16 -24.43
CA GLY A 13 4.82 -7.73 -24.16
C GLY A 13 4.43 -6.90 -25.38
N PHE A 14 4.52 -7.44 -26.60
CA PHE A 14 3.89 -6.81 -27.76
C PHE A 14 2.38 -7.05 -27.71
N ALA A 15 1.58 -5.97 -27.77
CA ALA A 15 0.13 -6.08 -27.77
C ALA A 15 -0.35 -6.88 -28.99
N ALA A 16 -1.31 -7.78 -28.78
CA ALA A 16 -1.92 -8.52 -29.88
C ALA A 16 -2.56 -7.54 -30.89
N PRO A 17 -2.58 -7.86 -32.21
CA PRO A 17 -3.13 -6.98 -33.24
C PRO A 17 -4.61 -6.61 -32.99
N PHE A 18 -5.34 -7.45 -32.26
CA PHE A 18 -6.70 -7.19 -31.79
C PHE A 18 -6.83 -7.59 -30.32
N PRO A 19 -6.56 -6.69 -29.36
CA PRO A 19 -6.67 -7.00 -27.94
C PRO A 19 -8.14 -7.14 -27.55
N SER A 20 -8.51 -8.25 -26.90
CA SER A 20 -9.82 -8.40 -26.28
C SER A 20 -9.88 -7.60 -24.99
N ARG A 21 -10.92 -6.77 -24.82
CA ARG A 21 -11.17 -6.10 -23.54
C ARG A 21 -11.73 -7.10 -22.54
N TYR A 22 -11.15 -7.12 -21.35
CA TYR A 22 -11.74 -7.81 -20.21
C TYR A 22 -12.99 -7.02 -19.80
N GLN A 23 -14.15 -7.68 -19.77
CA GLN A 23 -15.39 -7.10 -19.29
C GLN A 23 -15.52 -7.46 -17.82
N PHE A 24 -15.67 -6.45 -16.96
CA PHE A 24 -15.83 -6.64 -15.54
C PHE A 24 -17.29 -6.98 -15.23
N ASP A 25 -17.54 -8.24 -14.87
CA ASP A 25 -18.86 -8.72 -14.48
C ASP A 25 -19.05 -8.64 -12.95
N GLU A 26 -20.30 -8.74 -12.47
CA GLU A 26 -20.63 -8.62 -11.03
C GLU A 26 -19.84 -9.62 -10.16
N ASP A 27 -19.66 -10.86 -10.62
CA ASP A 27 -18.84 -11.88 -9.94
C ASP A 27 -17.37 -11.46 -9.78
N GLU A 28 -16.85 -10.69 -10.73
CA GLU A 28 -15.46 -10.23 -10.72
C GLU A 28 -15.28 -9.04 -9.78
N TYR A 29 -16.29 -8.16 -9.70
CA TYR A 29 -16.35 -7.13 -8.66
C TYR A 29 -16.42 -7.75 -7.27
N GLU A 30 -17.16 -8.84 -7.07
CA GLU A 30 -17.16 -9.57 -5.79
C GLU A 30 -15.79 -10.15 -5.46
N ARG A 31 -15.09 -10.72 -6.44
CA ARG A 31 -13.75 -11.26 -6.22
C ARG A 31 -12.76 -10.15 -5.85
N ILE A 32 -12.84 -9.01 -6.52
CA ILE A 32 -11.99 -7.85 -6.23
C ILE A 32 -12.34 -7.27 -4.85
N SER A 33 -13.62 -7.16 -4.50
CA SER A 33 -14.03 -6.64 -3.19
C SER A 33 -13.58 -7.54 -2.03
N LYS A 34 -13.63 -8.87 -2.20
CA LYS A 34 -13.09 -9.84 -1.22
C LYS A 34 -11.59 -9.61 -0.98
N LEU A 35 -10.82 -9.38 -2.04
CA LEU A 35 -9.38 -9.10 -1.93
C LEU A 35 -9.09 -7.72 -1.30
N ALA A 36 -9.89 -6.71 -1.62
CA ALA A 36 -9.75 -5.38 -1.06
C ALA A 36 -10.15 -5.34 0.43
N ASN A 37 -11.20 -6.05 0.81
CA ASN A 37 -11.67 -6.10 2.20
C ASN A 37 -10.63 -6.65 3.16
N LEU A 38 -9.89 -7.69 2.76
CA LEU A 38 -8.79 -8.23 3.57
C LEU A 38 -7.77 -7.15 3.95
N GLN A 39 -7.36 -6.32 2.98
CA GLN A 39 -6.42 -5.23 3.22
C GLN A 39 -7.01 -4.08 4.04
N LEU A 40 -8.33 -3.85 3.92
CA LEU A 40 -9.03 -2.85 4.72
C LEU A 40 -9.22 -3.28 6.17
N GLU A 41 -9.37 -4.58 6.44
CA GLU A 41 -9.45 -5.14 7.78
C GLU A 41 -8.12 -4.98 8.50
N ASP A 42 -7.01 -5.39 7.88
CA ASP A 42 -5.65 -5.21 8.42
C ASP A 42 -5.36 -3.73 8.74
N ALA A 43 -5.69 -2.81 7.81
CA ALA A 43 -5.47 -1.38 8.01
C ALA A 43 -6.34 -0.77 9.13
N LYS A 44 -7.55 -1.31 9.36
CA LYS A 44 -8.41 -0.86 10.46
C LYS A 44 -7.87 -1.30 11.81
N GLU A 45 -7.39 -2.54 11.92
CA GLU A 45 -6.77 -3.05 13.14
C GLU A 45 -5.54 -2.22 13.53
N GLU A 46 -4.65 -1.93 12.56
CA GLU A 46 -3.49 -1.05 12.77
C GLU A 46 -3.89 0.35 13.23
N LEU A 47 -4.96 0.91 12.66
CA LEU A 47 -5.47 2.24 13.00
C LEU A 47 -6.10 2.26 14.41
N GLU A 48 -6.85 1.23 14.78
CA GLU A 48 -7.43 1.10 16.12
C GLU A 48 -6.33 0.93 17.19
N GLU A 49 -5.30 0.14 16.91
CA GLU A 49 -4.15 -0.03 17.80
C GLU A 49 -3.39 1.30 17.97
N ALA A 50 -3.15 2.02 16.87
CA ALA A 50 -2.53 3.34 16.91
C ALA A 50 -3.35 4.34 17.75
N GLN A 51 -4.67 4.38 17.55
CA GLN A 51 -5.58 5.25 18.33
C GLN A 51 -5.63 4.88 19.81
N ALA A 52 -5.63 3.58 20.14
CA ALA A 52 -5.58 3.11 21.53
C ALA A 52 -4.25 3.48 22.19
N SER A 53 -3.13 3.37 21.47
CA SER A 53 -1.81 3.75 21.95
C SER A 53 -1.68 5.26 22.20
N GLU A 54 -2.28 6.09 21.34
CA GLU A 54 -2.32 7.56 21.50
C GLU A 54 -3.20 7.97 22.68
N LYS A 55 -4.38 7.34 22.85
CA LYS A 55 -5.25 7.59 24.01
C LYS A 55 -4.59 7.18 25.33
N SER A 56 -3.79 6.11 25.35
CA SER A 56 -3.03 5.67 26.52
C SER A 56 -1.85 6.60 26.86
N LYS A 57 -1.14 7.11 25.85
CA LYS A 57 0.01 8.01 26.04
C LYS A 57 -0.37 9.43 26.47
N ASN A 58 -1.58 9.89 26.16
CA ASN A 58 -2.05 11.23 26.58
C ASN A 58 -2.37 11.36 28.08
N GLY A 59 -2.26 10.27 28.86
CA GLY A 59 -2.44 10.30 30.32
C GLY A 59 -1.17 10.52 31.16
N THR A 60 0.05 10.50 30.58
CA THR A 60 1.29 10.49 31.41
C THR A 60 2.52 11.15 30.77
N SER A 61 2.36 12.18 29.92
CA SER A 61 3.51 12.84 29.26
C SER A 61 3.57 14.37 29.44
N SER A 62 3.29 14.86 30.66
CA SER A 62 3.45 16.28 31.01
C SER A 62 4.41 16.52 32.19
N LYS A 63 5.48 15.73 32.34
CA LYS A 63 6.68 16.11 33.12
C LYS A 63 7.89 15.27 32.71
N ALA A 64 8.82 15.84 31.94
CA ALA A 64 10.29 15.69 32.07
C ALA A 64 11.01 16.01 30.75
N SER A 65 11.16 17.30 30.44
CA SER A 65 12.21 17.78 29.53
C SER A 65 12.45 19.27 29.74
N LYS A 66 12.83 19.65 30.96
CA LYS A 66 13.44 20.95 31.25
C LYS A 66 14.53 20.76 32.30
N LYS A 67 15.73 20.49 31.83
CA LYS A 67 17.05 20.79 32.41
C LYS A 67 18.04 19.99 31.58
N ASP A 68 18.79 20.65 30.71
CA ASP A 68 20.14 20.28 30.24
C ASP A 68 20.56 21.27 29.12
N ASP A 69 20.57 22.59 29.41
CA ASP A 69 21.28 23.58 28.56
C ASP A 69 21.88 24.73 29.40
N GLU A 70 22.42 24.41 30.59
CA GLU A 70 23.24 25.33 31.38
C GLU A 70 24.60 24.68 31.71
N CYS A 71 25.36 24.26 30.69
CA CYS A 71 26.74 23.81 30.90
C CYS A 71 27.74 24.42 29.90
N VAL A 72 27.29 24.92 28.75
CA VAL A 72 28.21 25.31 27.66
C VAL A 72 28.65 26.80 27.70
N ARG A 73 27.95 27.68 28.42
CA ARG A 73 28.19 29.15 28.34
C ARG A 73 29.11 29.78 29.39
N LYS A 74 29.75 29.01 30.27
CA LYS A 74 30.71 29.56 31.28
C LYS A 74 32.17 29.23 31.00
N LYS A 75 32.50 28.73 29.80
CA LYS A 75 33.88 28.43 29.39
C LYS A 75 34.30 29.18 28.12
N THR A 76 34.02 30.47 28.11
CA THR A 76 34.67 31.47 27.27
C THR A 76 35.12 32.61 28.16
#